data_AF-A0A5N5VY12-F1
#
_entry.id   AF-A0A5N5VY12-F1
#
_cell.length_a   1.000
_cell.length_b   1.000
_cell.length_c   1.000
_cell.angle_alpha   90.00
_cell.angle_beta   90.00
_cell.angle_gamma   90.00
#
_symmetry.space_group_name_H-M   'P 1'
#
loop_
_entity.id
_entity.type
_entity.pdbx_description
1 polymer ?
#
loop_
_entity_poly.entity_id
_entity_poly.type
_entity_poly.pdbx_seq_one_letter_code
_entity_poly.pdbx_strand_id
1 'polypeptide(L)'
;MTAPGWNSVIAPQDWAAMTRMHESTHVTASEALGIPVTDVWANVDPAVAHGGQYRNGPGDSQLQSVVYLIGAEGGARELRERGYDDALAHTSVLAGGHTDREIVRTVVVPEAAAGGWRVDADLAYDSALQVLGSDGFLDTARTVAQAMADRGDRLTGADVRAAVGSYQLSGDLWLPTSYELTLAEREREPAHSPGPIGPAAPDDDLDIDL
;
A
#
# COMPACT_ATOMS: atom_id res chain seq x y z
N MET A 1 -13.29 -30.24 -6.51
CA MET A 1 -13.25 -29.62 -5.18
C MET A 1 -12.25 -28.48 -5.27
N THR A 2 -12.74 -27.25 -5.41
CA THR A 2 -11.93 -26.04 -5.31
C THR A 2 -11.46 -25.91 -3.87
N ALA A 3 -10.17 -25.64 -3.66
CA ALA A 3 -9.67 -25.32 -2.32
C ALA A 3 -10.52 -24.17 -1.75
N PRO A 4 -10.93 -24.22 -0.47
CA PRO A 4 -11.50 -23.06 0.17
C PRO A 4 -10.54 -21.89 -0.03
N GLY A 5 -11.03 -20.75 -0.55
CA GLY A 5 -10.18 -19.56 -0.66
C GLY A 5 -9.58 -19.25 0.70
N TRP A 6 -8.32 -18.87 0.77
CA TRP A 6 -7.60 -18.64 2.04
C TRP A 6 -8.36 -17.70 3.00
N ASN A 7 -9.18 -16.78 2.46
CA ASN A 7 -10.08 -15.88 3.18
C ASN A 7 -11.14 -16.61 4.01
N SER A 8 -11.49 -17.85 3.67
CA SER A 8 -12.44 -18.69 4.42
C SER A 8 -11.86 -19.33 5.68
N VAL A 9 -10.53 -19.25 5.86
CA VAL A 9 -9.81 -19.74 7.04
C VAL A 9 -9.68 -18.66 8.12
N ILE A 10 -9.68 -17.38 7.71
CA ILE A 10 -9.59 -16.24 8.63
C ILE A 10 -11.00 -15.88 9.10
N ALA A 11 -11.20 -15.77 10.41
CA ALA A 11 -12.49 -15.36 10.95
C ALA A 11 -12.84 -13.94 10.50
N PRO A 12 -14.11 -13.60 10.21
CA PRO A 12 -14.48 -12.30 9.65
C PRO A 12 -13.99 -11.09 10.47
N GLN A 13 -14.02 -11.19 11.80
CA GLN A 13 -13.51 -10.13 12.68
C GLN A 13 -11.99 -9.95 12.61
N ASP A 14 -11.25 -11.04 12.37
CA ASP A 14 -9.79 -11.01 12.25
C ASP A 14 -9.38 -10.53 10.86
N TRP A 15 -10.17 -10.85 9.84
CA TRP A 15 -10.04 -10.25 8.51
C TRP A 15 -10.20 -8.73 8.59
N ALA A 16 -11.27 -8.25 9.22
CA ALA A 16 -11.52 -6.82 9.37
C ALA A 16 -10.38 -6.12 10.12
N ALA A 17 -9.83 -6.75 11.17
CA ALA A 17 -8.68 -6.21 11.89
C ALA A 17 -7.41 -6.18 11.02
N MET A 18 -7.13 -7.25 10.27
CA MET A 18 -6.01 -7.34 9.34
C MET A 18 -6.08 -6.25 8.27
N THR A 19 -7.24 -6.04 7.64
CA THR A 19 -7.42 -4.99 6.64
C THR A 19 -7.21 -3.60 7.23
N ARG A 20 -7.76 -3.32 8.43
CA ARG A 20 -7.52 -2.03 9.09
C ARG A 20 -6.05 -1.82 9.41
N MET A 21 -5.35 -2.87 9.84
CA MET A 21 -3.91 -2.81 10.12
C MET A 21 -3.08 -2.63 8.85
N HIS A 22 -3.51 -3.21 7.72
CA HIS A 22 -2.89 -2.97 6.42
C HIS A 22 -2.98 -1.50 6.02
N GLU A 23 -4.20 -0.94 6.03
CA GLU A 23 -4.43 0.45 5.65
C GLU A 23 -3.81 1.44 6.65
N SER A 24 -3.91 1.15 7.95
CA SER A 24 -3.34 2.00 9.00
C SER A 24 -1.82 2.10 8.89
N THR A 25 -1.17 1.02 8.44
CA THR A 25 0.28 0.96 8.24
C THR A 25 0.70 1.87 7.08
N HIS A 26 -0.02 1.90 5.97
CA HIS A 26 0.26 2.85 4.89
C HIS A 26 0.15 4.31 5.35
N VAL A 27 -0.94 4.67 6.02
CA VAL A 27 -1.19 6.08 6.37
C VAL A 27 -0.34 6.54 7.55
N THR A 28 0.04 5.65 8.47
CA THR A 28 0.99 5.95 9.54
C THR A 28 2.38 6.21 8.94
N ALA A 29 2.82 5.37 8.00
CA ALA A 29 4.07 5.61 7.27
C ALA A 29 4.00 6.91 6.45
N SER A 30 2.88 7.17 5.77
CA SER A 30 2.70 8.40 4.98
C SER A 30 2.84 9.65 5.85
N GLU A 31 2.08 9.77 6.93
CA GLU A 31 2.14 10.94 7.80
C GLU A 31 3.53 11.09 8.44
N ALA A 32 4.17 9.99 8.85
CA ALA A 32 5.50 10.04 9.45
C ALA A 32 6.61 10.41 8.45
N LEU A 33 6.41 10.14 7.16
CA LEU A 33 7.29 10.55 6.07
C LEU A 33 6.94 11.93 5.49
N GLY A 34 5.95 12.62 6.05
CA GLY A 34 5.49 13.92 5.58
C GLY A 34 4.68 13.87 4.29
N ILE A 35 4.14 12.70 3.94
CA ILE A 35 3.28 12.46 2.77
C ILE A 35 1.83 12.70 3.21
N PRO A 36 1.14 13.74 2.68
CA PRO A 36 -0.19 14.10 3.15
C PRO A 36 -1.21 13.00 2.84
N VAL A 37 -1.95 12.57 3.86
CA VAL A 37 -3.11 11.70 3.69
C VAL A 37 -4.35 12.56 3.44
N THR A 38 -5.12 12.23 2.39
CA THR A 38 -6.39 12.91 2.09
C THR A 38 -7.55 12.17 2.74
N ASP A 39 -7.66 10.88 2.45
CA ASP A 39 -8.59 9.95 3.05
C ASP A 39 -8.06 8.52 2.97
N VAL A 40 -8.58 7.66 3.84
CA VAL A 40 -8.28 6.23 3.89
C VAL A 40 -9.54 5.48 4.27
N TRP A 41 -9.72 4.30 3.69
CA TRP A 41 -10.80 3.40 4.07
C TRP A 41 -10.27 1.97 4.07
N ALA A 42 -10.78 1.17 5.00
CA ALA A 42 -10.54 -0.26 5.05
C ALA A 42 -11.75 -0.98 4.47
N ASN A 43 -11.58 -1.64 3.32
CA ASN A 43 -12.64 -2.52 2.83
C ASN A 43 -12.55 -3.87 3.57
N VAL A 44 -13.30 -3.94 4.67
CA VAL A 44 -13.32 -5.12 5.55
C VAL A 44 -14.16 -6.27 5.00
N ASP A 45 -14.74 -6.13 3.80
CA ASP A 45 -15.34 -7.25 3.08
C ASP A 45 -14.23 -8.21 2.61
N PRO A 46 -14.26 -9.50 2.98
CA PRO A 46 -13.32 -10.51 2.49
C PRO A 46 -13.19 -10.61 0.96
N ALA A 47 -14.13 -10.04 0.20
CA ALA A 47 -14.12 -10.07 -1.25
C ALA A 47 -13.33 -8.94 -1.93
N VAL A 48 -12.97 -7.86 -1.22
CA VAL A 48 -12.40 -6.65 -1.85
C VAL A 48 -11.43 -5.95 -0.89
N ALA A 49 -10.16 -5.81 -1.27
CA ALA A 49 -9.18 -5.01 -0.55
C ALA A 49 -8.62 -3.91 -1.47
N HIS A 50 -8.91 -2.65 -1.14
CA HIS A 50 -8.38 -1.45 -1.82
C HIS A 50 -8.40 -0.27 -0.84
N GLY A 51 -7.36 0.57 -0.84
CA GLY A 51 -7.34 1.81 -0.06
C GLY A 51 -6.28 2.84 -0.51
N GLY A 52 -6.65 4.13 -0.37
CA GLY A 52 -5.76 5.30 -0.29
C GLY A 52 -5.28 5.92 -1.61
N GLN A 53 -5.57 7.22 -1.81
CA GLN A 53 -4.88 8.06 -2.81
C GLN A 53 -3.80 8.91 -2.12
N TYR A 54 -2.54 8.75 -2.55
CA TYR A 54 -1.39 9.52 -2.08
C TYR A 54 -0.89 10.41 -3.21
N ARG A 55 -0.63 11.69 -2.94
CA ARG A 55 -0.10 12.65 -3.93
C ARG A 55 1.28 13.13 -3.50
N ASN A 56 2.31 12.69 -4.23
CA ASN A 56 3.65 13.25 -4.17
C ASN A 56 4.17 13.59 -5.58
N GLY A 57 5.25 14.37 -5.63
CA GLY A 57 5.99 14.59 -6.87
C GLY A 57 6.95 13.43 -7.20
N PRO A 58 7.48 13.37 -8.43
CA PRO A 58 8.32 12.27 -8.91
C PRO A 58 9.68 12.10 -8.17
N GLY A 59 10.11 13.10 -7.39
CA GLY A 59 11.31 13.03 -6.54
C GLY A 59 11.13 12.24 -5.24
N ASP A 60 9.88 11.96 -4.84
CA ASP A 60 9.56 11.22 -3.61
C ASP A 60 9.06 9.80 -3.91
N SER A 61 9.16 9.33 -5.15
CA SER A 61 8.61 8.04 -5.60
C SER A 61 9.24 6.83 -4.88
N GLN A 62 10.47 6.95 -4.39
CA GLN A 62 11.07 5.93 -3.53
C GLN A 62 10.33 5.83 -2.18
N LEU A 63 10.07 6.96 -1.52
CA LEU A 63 9.32 7.02 -0.27
C LEU A 63 7.87 6.57 -0.46
N GLN A 64 7.26 6.93 -1.60
CA GLN A 64 5.94 6.45 -1.97
C GLN A 64 5.92 4.92 -2.14
N SER A 65 6.99 4.34 -2.71
CA SER A 65 7.13 2.89 -2.81
C SER A 65 7.26 2.24 -1.42
N VAL A 66 8.00 2.85 -0.49
CA VAL A 66 8.04 2.41 0.92
C VAL A 66 6.64 2.38 1.53
N VAL A 67 5.86 3.45 1.33
CA VAL A 67 4.47 3.52 1.81
C VAL A 67 3.63 2.38 1.23
N TYR A 68 3.64 2.16 -0.08
CA TYR A 68 2.85 1.07 -0.67
C TYR A 68 3.33 -0.31 -0.20
N LEU A 69 4.63 -0.52 -0.04
CA LEU A 69 5.14 -1.86 0.26
C LEU A 69 4.98 -2.29 1.73
N ILE A 70 4.60 -1.37 2.63
CA ILE A 70 4.51 -1.65 4.07
C ILE A 70 3.17 -2.23 4.52
N GLY A 71 2.06 -1.92 3.85
CA GLY A 71 0.70 -2.24 4.33
C GLY A 71 0.48 -3.74 4.50
N ALA A 72 0.88 -4.53 3.50
CA ALA A 72 0.80 -5.99 3.53
C ALA A 72 1.49 -6.61 4.76
N GLU A 73 2.64 -6.07 5.15
CA GLU A 73 3.40 -6.55 6.33
C GLU A 73 2.71 -6.17 7.64
N GLY A 74 2.09 -4.98 7.70
CA GLY A 74 1.25 -4.56 8.83
C GLY A 74 0.05 -5.50 9.04
N GLY A 75 -0.66 -5.83 7.96
CA GLY A 75 -1.76 -6.79 8.00
C GLY A 75 -1.30 -8.20 8.42
N ALA A 76 -0.18 -8.70 7.87
CA ALA A 76 0.35 -10.00 8.29
C ALA A 76 0.84 -10.01 9.75
N ARG A 77 1.36 -8.89 10.26
CA ARG A 77 1.72 -8.77 11.68
C ARG A 77 0.50 -8.97 12.57
N GLU A 78 -0.63 -8.38 12.23
CA GLU A 78 -1.90 -8.54 12.95
C GLU A 78 -2.36 -10.01 12.97
N LEU A 79 -2.28 -10.72 11.85
CA LEU A 79 -2.65 -12.14 11.79
C LEU A 79 -1.74 -13.00 12.67
N ARG A 80 -0.43 -12.78 12.64
CA ARG A 80 0.52 -13.51 13.50
C ARG A 80 0.22 -13.29 14.99
N GLU A 81 -0.08 -12.05 15.38
CA GLU A 81 -0.40 -11.72 16.78
C GLU A 81 -1.71 -12.34 17.25
N ARG A 82 -2.64 -12.62 16.32
CA ARG A 82 -3.89 -13.36 16.59
C ARG A 82 -3.71 -14.88 16.62
N GLY A 83 -2.51 -15.39 16.36
CA GLY A 83 -2.18 -16.82 16.44
C GLY A 83 -2.44 -17.61 15.16
N TYR A 84 -2.65 -16.94 14.03
CA TYR A 84 -2.65 -17.61 12.74
C TYR A 84 -1.23 -18.06 12.36
N ASP A 85 -1.13 -19.13 11.58
CA ASP A 85 0.17 -19.66 11.17
C ASP A 85 0.92 -18.72 10.21
N ASP A 86 2.24 -18.82 10.22
CA ASP A 86 3.11 -17.97 9.40
C ASP A 86 2.89 -18.15 7.89
N ALA A 87 2.44 -19.34 7.44
CA ALA A 87 2.19 -19.59 6.03
C ALA A 87 0.93 -18.84 5.54
N LEU A 88 -0.09 -18.74 6.37
CA LEU A 88 -1.30 -17.98 6.11
C LEU A 88 -1.02 -16.47 6.16
N ALA A 89 -0.27 -16.00 7.16
CA ALA A 89 0.17 -14.60 7.23
C ALA A 89 1.07 -14.22 6.03
N HIS A 90 1.93 -15.13 5.57
CA HIS A 90 2.71 -14.90 4.36
C HIS A 90 1.82 -14.87 3.11
N THR A 91 0.82 -15.76 3.03
CA THR A 91 -0.14 -15.76 1.93
C THR A 91 -0.96 -14.46 1.88
N SER A 92 -1.33 -13.88 3.03
CA SER A 92 -1.99 -12.57 3.06
C SER A 92 -1.07 -11.45 2.59
N VAL A 93 0.25 -11.51 2.85
CA VAL A 93 1.23 -10.58 2.27
C VAL A 93 1.33 -10.72 0.76
N LEU A 94 1.30 -11.95 0.25
CA LEU A 94 1.38 -12.20 -1.19
C LEU A 94 0.10 -11.75 -1.89
N ALA A 95 -1.07 -12.00 -1.31
CA ALA A 95 -2.36 -11.66 -1.91
C ALA A 95 -2.74 -10.19 -1.68
N GLY A 96 -2.70 -9.71 -0.43
CA GLY A 96 -3.02 -8.32 -0.07
C GLY A 96 -1.97 -7.34 -0.56
N GLY A 97 -0.69 -7.70 -0.49
CA GLY A 97 0.40 -6.89 -1.05
C GLY A 97 0.62 -7.08 -2.56
N HIS A 98 -0.20 -7.88 -3.26
CA HIS A 98 -0.09 -8.00 -4.71
C HIS A 98 -0.41 -6.66 -5.38
N THR A 99 -1.55 -6.07 -5.00
CA THR A 99 -2.02 -4.80 -5.52
C THR A 99 -1.02 -3.68 -5.25
N ASP A 100 -0.46 -3.61 -4.03
CA ASP A 100 0.56 -2.62 -3.67
C ASP A 100 1.80 -2.71 -4.55
N ARG A 101 2.34 -3.93 -4.72
CA ARG A 101 3.50 -4.19 -5.58
C ARG A 101 3.18 -3.86 -7.03
N GLU A 102 1.96 -4.16 -7.49
CA GLU A 102 1.53 -3.84 -8.83
C GLU A 102 1.40 -2.33 -9.05
N ILE A 103 0.87 -1.57 -8.08
CA ILE A 103 0.83 -0.10 -8.12
C ILE A 103 2.25 0.46 -8.19
N VAL A 104 3.17 -0.02 -7.35
CA VAL A 104 4.57 0.40 -7.41
C VAL A 104 5.15 0.14 -8.81
N ARG A 105 4.94 -1.06 -9.34
CA ARG A 105 5.48 -1.47 -10.65
C ARG A 105 4.87 -0.72 -11.83
N THR A 106 3.57 -0.46 -11.81
CA THR A 106 2.82 0.00 -12.99
C THR A 106 2.47 1.48 -12.97
N VAL A 107 2.55 2.12 -11.80
CA VAL A 107 2.24 3.54 -11.62
C VAL A 107 3.48 4.28 -11.11
N VAL A 108 3.98 3.93 -9.92
CA VAL A 108 5.03 4.72 -9.26
C VAL A 108 6.34 4.70 -10.05
N VAL A 109 6.81 3.51 -10.44
CA VAL A 109 8.07 3.36 -11.20
C VAL A 109 7.98 4.05 -12.57
N PRO A 110 6.94 3.84 -13.40
CA PRO A 110 6.84 4.51 -14.70
C PRO A 110 6.69 6.04 -14.61
N GLU A 111 5.93 6.56 -13.64
CA GLU A 111 5.79 8.01 -13.45
C GLU A 111 7.10 8.65 -12.98
N ALA A 112 7.84 8.00 -12.08
CA ALA A 112 9.17 8.43 -11.67
C ALA A 112 10.13 8.49 -12.88
N ALA A 113 10.15 7.42 -13.69
CA ALA A 113 10.97 7.32 -14.89
C ALA A 113 10.64 8.43 -15.91
N ALA A 114 9.36 8.71 -16.15
CA ALA A 114 8.92 9.82 -16.99
C ALA A 114 9.37 11.19 -16.47
N GLY A 115 9.47 11.34 -15.15
CA GLY A 115 10.05 12.50 -14.48
C GLY A 115 11.58 12.56 -14.48
N GLY A 116 12.26 11.54 -15.01
CA GLY A 116 13.72 11.43 -15.00
C GLY A 116 14.30 10.91 -13.68
N TRP A 117 13.54 10.12 -12.93
CA TRP A 117 13.92 9.54 -11.64
C TRP A 117 13.92 8.02 -11.70
N ARG A 118 14.74 7.39 -10.87
CA ARG A 118 14.75 5.95 -10.68
C ARG A 118 14.31 5.56 -9.28
N VAL A 119 13.51 4.50 -9.24
CA VAL A 119 13.06 3.83 -8.02
C VAL A 119 13.74 2.46 -7.95
N ASP A 120 14.22 2.13 -6.76
CA ASP A 120 14.72 0.79 -6.42
C ASP A 120 13.68 0.10 -5.53
N ALA A 121 12.88 -0.79 -6.12
CA ALA A 121 11.76 -1.42 -5.43
C ALA A 121 12.21 -2.40 -4.31
N ASP A 122 13.37 -3.03 -4.47
CA ASP A 122 13.91 -3.95 -3.46
C ASP A 122 14.38 -3.14 -2.24
N LEU A 123 15.12 -2.06 -2.48
CA LEU A 123 15.51 -1.12 -1.43
C LEU A 123 14.30 -0.45 -0.75
N ALA A 124 13.23 -0.17 -1.50
CA ALA A 124 11.99 0.36 -0.94
C ALA A 124 11.32 -0.66 -0.01
N TYR A 125 11.31 -1.94 -0.38
CA TYR A 125 10.78 -3.00 0.48
C TYR A 125 11.60 -3.18 1.75
N ASP A 126 12.94 -3.22 1.64
CA ASP A 126 13.83 -3.28 2.81
C ASP A 126 13.61 -2.09 3.76
N SER A 127 13.43 -0.90 3.18
CA SER A 127 13.12 0.33 3.92
C SER A 127 11.75 0.26 4.61
N ALA A 128 10.74 -0.33 3.97
CA ALA A 128 9.42 -0.57 4.55
C ALA A 128 9.51 -1.48 5.78
N LEU A 129 10.33 -2.53 5.74
CA LEU A 129 10.57 -3.40 6.89
C LEU A 129 11.28 -2.68 8.05
N GLN A 130 12.21 -1.77 7.74
CA GLN A 130 12.87 -0.94 8.76
C GLN A 130 11.89 0.05 9.41
N VAL A 131 11.02 0.69 8.63
CA VAL A 131 9.94 1.56 9.14
C VAL A 131 9.02 0.77 10.05
N LEU A 132 8.56 -0.41 9.62
CA LEU A 132 7.68 -1.28 10.39
C LEU A 132 8.30 -1.68 11.74
N GLY A 133 9.61 -1.94 11.74
CA GLY A 133 10.38 -2.31 12.93
C GLY A 133 10.79 -1.14 13.82
N SER A 134 10.47 0.11 13.44
CA SER A 134 10.86 1.29 14.22
C SER A 134 10.02 1.46 15.49
N ASP A 135 10.65 2.02 16.53
CA ASP A 135 10.05 2.17 17.85
C ASP A 135 8.73 2.96 17.79
N GLY A 136 7.65 2.37 18.30
CA GLY A 136 6.34 3.00 18.38
C GLY A 136 5.51 2.99 17.08
N PHE A 137 6.07 2.53 15.96
CA PHE A 137 5.33 2.50 14.68
C PHE A 137 4.07 1.64 14.76
N LEU A 138 4.22 0.37 15.19
CA LEU A 138 3.10 -0.57 15.26
C LEU A 138 2.02 -0.12 16.24
N ASP A 139 2.38 0.46 17.38
CA ASP A 139 1.41 0.98 18.35
C ASP A 139 0.63 2.18 17.79
N THR A 140 1.29 3.04 17.02
CA THR A 140 0.65 4.15 16.33
C THR A 140 -0.29 3.63 15.23
N ALA A 141 0.16 2.68 14.41
CA ALA A 141 -0.66 2.05 13.38
C ALA A 141 -1.90 1.34 13.98
N ARG A 142 -1.77 0.70 15.15
CA ARG A 142 -2.92 0.14 15.88
C ARG A 142 -3.89 1.21 16.35
N THR A 143 -3.39 2.36 16.81
CA THR A 143 -4.23 3.50 17.21
C THR A 143 -5.05 4.02 16.02
N VAL A 144 -4.42 4.13 14.84
CA VAL A 144 -5.11 4.51 13.60
C VAL A 144 -6.11 3.44 13.15
N ALA A 145 -5.76 2.15 13.23
CA ALA A 145 -6.68 1.05 12.90
C ALA A 145 -7.90 1.03 13.82
N GLN A 146 -7.72 1.31 15.12
CA GLN A 146 -8.83 1.45 16.06
C GLN A 146 -9.71 2.65 15.72
N ALA A 147 -9.11 3.79 15.37
CA ALA A 147 -9.86 4.96 14.92
C ALA A 147 -10.70 4.65 13.66
N MET A 148 -10.17 3.86 12.71
CA MET A 148 -10.95 3.38 11.55
C MET A 148 -12.16 2.56 12.01
N ALA A 149 -11.95 1.57 12.88
CA ALA A 149 -13.04 0.74 13.40
C ALA A 149 -14.14 1.57 14.08
N ASP A 150 -13.76 2.59 14.85
CA ASP A 150 -14.69 3.47 15.56
C ASP A 150 -15.48 4.41 14.63
N ARG A 151 -14.97 4.67 13.42
CA ARG A 151 -15.52 5.65 12.45
C ARG A 151 -16.17 5.00 11.23
N GLY A 152 -16.42 3.69 11.28
CA GLY A 152 -17.07 2.97 10.17
C GLY A 152 -16.12 2.70 9.01
N ASP A 153 -14.87 2.38 9.32
CA ASP A 153 -13.83 1.94 8.39
C ASP A 153 -13.40 2.98 7.35
N ARG A 154 -13.64 4.26 7.64
CA ARG A 154 -13.15 5.39 6.83
C ARG A 154 -12.69 6.54 7.72
N LEU A 155 -11.53 7.11 7.39
CA LEU A 155 -10.96 8.28 8.05
C LEU A 155 -10.61 9.36 7.02
N THR A 156 -10.79 10.62 7.42
CA THR A 156 -10.17 11.74 6.69
C THR A 156 -8.71 11.87 7.10
N GLY A 157 -7.90 12.59 6.32
CA GLY A 157 -6.52 12.92 6.71
C GLY A 157 -6.42 13.66 8.05
N ALA A 158 -7.44 14.44 8.43
CA ALA A 158 -7.48 15.08 9.74
C ALA A 158 -7.68 14.07 10.88
N ASP A 159 -8.53 13.06 10.67
CA ASP A 159 -8.71 11.99 11.65
C ASP A 159 -7.44 11.13 11.76
N VAL A 160 -6.76 10.84 10.64
CA VAL A 160 -5.48 10.12 10.64
C VAL A 160 -4.44 10.89 11.44
N ARG A 161 -4.24 12.19 11.17
CA ARG A 161 -3.29 13.01 11.95
C ARG A 161 -3.62 13.05 13.43
N ALA A 162 -4.90 13.13 13.78
CA ALA A 162 -5.33 13.09 15.17
C ALA A 162 -4.99 11.75 15.85
N ALA A 163 -5.14 10.63 15.12
CA ALA A 163 -4.83 9.29 15.62
C ALA A 163 -3.32 8.99 15.67
N VAL A 164 -2.54 9.48 14.70
CA VAL A 164 -1.08 9.41 14.71
C VAL A 164 -0.48 10.26 15.85
N GLY A 165 -1.14 11.37 16.17
CA GLY A 165 -0.75 12.24 17.27
C GLY A 165 0.62 12.87 17.02
N SER A 166 1.55 12.70 17.97
CA SER A 166 2.91 13.24 17.90
C SER A 166 3.96 12.20 17.47
N TYR A 167 3.54 11.05 16.96
CA TYR A 167 4.48 10.04 16.48
C TYR A 167 5.33 10.60 15.33
N GLN A 168 6.62 10.28 15.36
CA GLN A 168 7.58 10.60 14.31
C GLN A 168 8.50 9.41 14.12
N LEU A 169 8.94 9.18 12.88
CA LEU A 169 10.00 8.21 12.63
C LEU A 169 11.30 8.69 13.31
N SER A 170 12.08 7.72 13.80
CA SER A 170 13.39 8.02 14.36
C SER A 170 14.25 8.78 13.34
N GLY A 171 14.90 9.85 13.79
CA GLY A 171 15.85 10.59 12.96
C GLY A 171 17.09 9.78 12.55
N ASP A 172 17.34 8.65 13.22
CA ASP A 172 18.41 7.71 12.86
C ASP A 172 18.00 6.77 11.70
N LEU A 173 16.71 6.71 11.35
CA LEU A 173 16.23 5.94 10.22
C LEU A 173 16.49 6.73 8.93
N TRP A 174 17.48 6.28 8.16
CA TRP A 174 17.73 6.86 6.84
C TRP A 174 16.86 6.18 5.78
N LEU A 175 16.08 6.99 5.05
CA LEU A 175 15.25 6.53 3.96
C LEU A 175 15.62 7.30 2.68
N PRO A 176 16.00 6.59 1.61
CA PRO A 176 16.35 7.25 0.36
C PRO A 176 15.10 7.86 -0.31
N THR A 177 15.27 9.04 -0.88
CA THR A 177 14.39 9.54 -1.95
C THR A 177 14.77 8.87 -3.28
N SER A 178 13.95 9.03 -4.32
CA SER A 178 14.37 8.56 -5.65
C SER A 178 15.60 9.35 -6.10
N TYR A 179 16.36 8.79 -7.04
CA TYR A 179 17.56 9.43 -7.57
C TYR A 179 17.39 9.82 -9.03
N GLU A 180 17.97 10.97 -9.40
CA GLU A 180 17.91 11.46 -10.77
C GLU A 180 18.64 10.51 -11.72
N LEU A 181 18.01 10.22 -12.85
CA LEU A 181 18.62 9.51 -13.96
C LEU A 181 19.58 10.44 -14.70
N THR A 182 20.75 9.92 -15.06
CA THR A 182 21.64 10.61 -16.00
C THR A 182 20.98 10.74 -17.38
N LEU A 183 21.47 11.68 -18.20
CA LEU A 183 20.99 11.83 -19.58
C LEU A 183 21.11 10.52 -20.37
N ALA A 184 22.23 9.82 -20.21
CA ALA A 184 22.48 8.54 -20.89
C ALA A 184 21.57 7.40 -20.42
N GLU A 185 21.07 7.45 -19.19
CA GLU A 185 20.09 6.48 -18.69
C GLU A 185 18.68 6.80 -19.20
N ARG A 186 18.30 8.09 -19.24
CA ARG A 186 17.04 8.54 -19.84
C ARG A 186 16.90 8.17 -21.31
N GLU A 187 18.02 8.18 -22.05
CA GLU A 187 18.06 7.80 -23.47
C GLU A 187 18.10 6.28 -23.72
N ARG A 188 18.41 5.47 -22.69
CA ARG A 188 18.47 3.99 -22.79
C ARG A 188 17.16 3.30 -22.43
N GLU A 189 16.31 3.92 -21.63
CA GLU A 189 15.01 3.35 -21.37
C GLU A 189 14.21 3.34 -22.68
N PRO A 190 13.77 2.17 -23.17
CA PRO A 190 12.88 2.16 -24.32
C PRO A 190 11.65 2.93 -23.88
N ALA A 191 11.30 3.99 -24.61
CA ALA A 191 9.98 4.57 -24.52
C ALA A 191 9.00 3.39 -24.49
N HIS A 192 8.28 3.22 -23.39
CA HIS A 192 7.11 2.36 -23.40
C HIS A 192 6.24 2.94 -24.50
N SER A 193 6.35 2.36 -25.69
CA SER A 193 5.38 2.58 -26.74
C SER A 193 4.07 2.21 -26.07
N PRO A 194 3.10 3.13 -25.95
CA PRO A 194 1.76 2.69 -25.64
C PRO A 194 1.48 1.62 -26.70
N GLY A 195 1.22 0.39 -26.25
CA GLY A 195 0.80 -0.67 -27.16
C GLY A 195 -0.32 -0.10 -28.04
N PRO A 196 -0.41 -0.50 -29.31
CA PRO A 196 -1.40 0.06 -30.21
C PRO A 196 -2.75 0.03 -29.50
N ILE A 197 -3.41 1.19 -29.41
CA ILE A 197 -4.81 1.27 -29.03
C ILE A 197 -5.52 0.36 -30.03
N GLY A 198 -5.83 -0.86 -29.58
CA GLY A 198 -6.64 -1.79 -30.34
C GLY A 198 -7.93 -1.06 -30.71
N PRO A 199 -8.50 -1.30 -31.90
CA PRO A 199 -9.76 -0.67 -32.27
C PRO A 199 -10.78 -0.94 -31.15
N ALA A 200 -11.51 0.12 -30.78
CA ALA A 200 -12.59 0.05 -29.80
C ALA A 200 -13.42 -1.22 -30.05
N ALA A 201 -13.58 -2.03 -29.01
CA ALA A 201 -14.52 -3.14 -29.06
C ALA A 201 -15.88 -2.59 -29.48
N PRO A 202 -16.57 -3.20 -30.45
CA PRO A 202 -17.89 -2.76 -30.86
C PRO A 202 -18.84 -2.88 -29.66
N ASP A 203 -19.73 -1.90 -29.54
CA ASP A 203 -20.85 -1.89 -28.60
C ASP A 203 -21.68 -3.16 -28.79
N ASP A 204 -21.51 -4.13 -27.89
CA ASP A 204 -22.43 -5.25 -27.78
C ASP A 204 -23.63 -4.77 -26.95
N ASP A 205 -24.68 -4.39 -27.67
CA ASP A 205 -26.04 -4.27 -27.19
C ASP A 205 -26.42 -5.54 -26.41
N LEU A 206 -26.46 -5.44 -25.09
CA LEU A 206 -27.10 -6.44 -24.24
C LEU A 206 -28.61 -6.22 -24.27
N ASP A 207 -29.28 -6.92 -25.19
CA ASP A 207 -30.69 -7.24 -25.09
C ASP A 207 -30.96 -7.98 -23.77
N ILE A 208 -31.59 -7.28 -22.82
CA ILE A 208 -32.16 -7.87 -21.62
C ILE A 208 -33.63 -8.13 -21.92
N ASP A 209 -33.99 -9.37 -22.22
CA ASP A 209 -35.38 -9.83 -22.18
C ASP A 209 -35.82 -10.03 -20.71
N LEU A 210 -36.96 -9.41 -20.38
CA LEU A 210 -37.68 -9.47 -19.10
C LEU A 210 -38.50 -10.76 -18.94
#